data_AF-A7GA86-F1
#
_entry.id   AF-A7GA86-F1
#
_cell.length_a   1.000
_cell.length_b   1.000
_cell.length_c   1.000
_cell.angle_alpha   90.00
_cell.angle_beta   90.00
_cell.angle_gamma   90.00
#
_symmetry.space_group_name_H-M   'P 1'
#
loop_
_entity.id
_entity.type
_entity.pdbx_description
1 polymer ?
#
loop_
_entity_poly.entity_id
_entity_poly.type
_entity_poly.pdbx_seq_one_letter_code
_entity_poly.pdbx_strand_id
1 'polypeptide(L)'
;MLETIILALIMAKLKGYEIKPLFKSWHIYPVVTIELIYIIIQINIFLENYSLIRYAKILEAIYICSYLFIIIKYEQYTSAIIGAIFILIGSMSNKIAIGVNNGRMPVFPTLSYFTGYAKPYSFVKVNDIHILGGSSTKFKFLTDIIDVGYSIMSIGDIFIRLFVFIVIFNTIKHINNIKSIKI
;
A
#
# COMPACT_ATOMS: atom_id res chain seq x y z
N MET A 1 1.40 -3.71 -0.98
CA MET A 1 0.67 -2.83 -1.92
C MET A 1 0.46 -3.51 -3.28
N LEU A 2 0.91 -4.77 -3.40
CA LEU A 2 0.76 -5.66 -4.54
C LEU A 2 -0.66 -5.71 -5.08
N GLU A 3 -1.66 -5.76 -4.21
CA GLU A 3 -3.08 -5.81 -4.58
C GLU A 3 -3.45 -4.60 -5.44
N THR A 4 -2.91 -3.44 -5.10
CA THR A 4 -3.16 -2.18 -5.80
C THR A 4 -2.42 -2.12 -7.13
N ILE A 5 -1.19 -2.65 -7.21
CA ILE A 5 -0.50 -2.82 -8.49
C ILE A 5 -1.32 -3.74 -9.39
N ILE A 6 -1.71 -4.92 -8.90
CA ILE A 6 -2.52 -5.89 -9.64
C ILE A 6 -3.83 -5.26 -10.11
N LEU A 7 -4.52 -4.51 -9.25
CA LEU A 7 -5.74 -3.78 -9.60
C LEU A 7 -5.49 -2.78 -10.74
N ALA A 8 -4.39 -2.01 -10.69
CA ALA A 8 -4.02 -1.09 -11.75
C ALA A 8 -3.75 -1.81 -13.08
N LEU A 9 -3.06 -2.96 -13.03
CA LEU A 9 -2.82 -3.79 -14.21
C LEU A 9 -4.13 -4.34 -14.80
N ILE A 10 -5.02 -4.88 -13.96
CA ILE A 10 -6.32 -5.40 -14.38
C ILE A 10 -7.14 -4.28 -15.03
N MET A 11 -7.25 -3.11 -14.38
CA MET A 11 -7.99 -1.98 -14.92
C MET A 11 -7.41 -1.47 -16.24
N ALA A 12 -6.08 -1.47 -16.39
CA ALA A 12 -5.43 -1.14 -17.66
C ALA A 12 -5.82 -2.13 -18.76
N LYS A 13 -5.83 -3.44 -18.46
CA LYS A 13 -6.24 -4.48 -19.42
C LYS A 13 -7.70 -4.35 -19.81
N LEU A 14 -8.61 -4.08 -18.86
CA LEU A 14 -10.03 -3.87 -19.12
C LEU A 14 -10.28 -2.64 -20.01
N LYS A 15 -9.40 -1.63 -19.94
CA LYS A 15 -9.41 -0.45 -20.81
C LYS A 15 -8.77 -0.69 -22.19
N GLY A 16 -8.31 -1.91 -22.48
CA GLY A 16 -7.68 -2.28 -23.76
C GLY A 16 -6.20 -1.90 -23.88
N TYR A 17 -5.54 -1.48 -22.79
CA TYR A 17 -4.12 -1.12 -22.82
C TYR A 17 -3.22 -2.36 -22.73
N GLU A 18 -2.11 -2.35 -23.47
CA GLU A 18 -1.05 -3.34 -23.34
C GLU A 18 -0.19 -3.07 -22.11
N ILE A 19 -0.04 -4.08 -21.25
CA ILE A 19 0.76 -3.98 -20.01
C ILE A 19 2.24 -4.30 -20.25
N LYS A 20 2.53 -5.21 -21.19
CA LYS A 20 3.91 -5.69 -21.48
C LYS A 20 4.93 -4.55 -21.66
N PRO A 21 4.62 -3.42 -22.33
CA PRO A 21 5.55 -2.32 -22.49
C PRO A 21 6.09 -1.72 -21.18
N LEU A 22 5.30 -1.70 -20.10
CA LEU A 22 5.75 -1.21 -18.79
C LEU A 22 6.96 -2.02 -18.30
N PHE A 23 6.89 -3.34 -18.45
CA PHE A 23 7.93 -4.28 -18.00
C PHE A 23 9.12 -4.39 -18.94
N LYS A 24 9.13 -3.69 -20.08
CA LYS A 24 10.33 -3.60 -20.94
C LYS A 24 11.32 -2.55 -20.45
N SER A 25 10.88 -1.63 -19.61
CA SER A 25 11.69 -0.54 -19.07
C SER A 25 12.25 -0.93 -17.71
N TRP A 26 13.52 -0.65 -17.45
CA TRP A 26 14.12 -1.00 -16.15
C TRP A 26 13.53 -0.20 -14.98
N HIS A 27 12.91 0.95 -15.25
CA HIS A 27 12.43 1.91 -14.26
C HIS A 27 11.30 1.36 -13.36
N ILE A 28 10.60 0.27 -13.75
CA ILE A 28 9.60 -0.40 -12.90
C ILE A 28 10.23 -1.37 -11.89
N TYR A 29 11.46 -1.86 -12.15
CA TYR A 29 12.06 -2.89 -11.30
C TYR A 29 12.43 -2.44 -9.89
N PRO A 30 12.77 -1.17 -9.59
CA PRO A 30 12.85 -0.70 -8.22
C PRO A 30 11.56 -0.97 -7.44
N VAL A 31 10.38 -0.65 -8.01
CA VAL A 31 9.08 -0.92 -7.38
C VAL A 31 8.87 -2.42 -7.16
N VAL A 32 9.10 -3.23 -8.20
CA VAL A 32 8.93 -4.69 -8.13
C VAL A 32 9.85 -5.31 -7.07
N THR A 33 11.10 -4.84 -6.99
CA THR A 33 12.09 -5.34 -6.03
C THR A 33 11.64 -5.09 -4.59
N ILE A 34 11.17 -3.87 -4.29
CA ILE A 34 10.66 -3.57 -2.94
C ILE A 34 9.40 -4.37 -2.61
N GLU A 35 8.51 -4.63 -3.59
CA GLU A 35 7.33 -5.48 -3.35
C GLU A 35 7.73 -6.95 -3.06
N LEU A 36 8.78 -7.47 -3.70
CA LEU A 36 9.33 -8.79 -3.35
C LEU A 36 9.88 -8.83 -1.92
N ILE A 37 10.53 -7.76 -1.46
CA ILE A 37 10.98 -7.63 -0.07
C ILE A 37 9.77 -7.62 0.89
N TYR A 38 8.69 -6.92 0.54
CA TYR A 38 7.46 -6.95 1.32
C TYR A 38 6.89 -8.36 1.44
N ILE A 39 6.87 -9.15 0.36
CA ILE A 39 6.41 -10.55 0.41
C ILE A 39 7.26 -11.36 1.40
N ILE A 40 8.59 -11.18 1.42
CA ILE A 40 9.48 -11.85 2.38
C ILE A 40 9.13 -11.45 3.82
N ILE A 41 8.88 -10.16 4.07
CA ILE A 41 8.46 -9.68 5.39
C ILE A 41 7.11 -10.29 5.80
N GLN A 42 6.14 -10.34 4.89
CA GLN A 42 4.83 -10.94 5.13
C GLN A 42 4.93 -12.42 5.49
N ILE A 43 5.79 -13.18 4.80
CA ILE A 43 6.07 -14.58 5.13
C ILE A 43 6.68 -14.70 6.55
N ASN A 44 7.62 -13.83 6.91
CA ASN A 44 8.21 -13.84 8.25
C ASN A 44 7.16 -13.55 9.34
N ILE A 45 6.26 -12.58 9.11
CA ILE A 45 5.16 -12.27 10.04
C ILE A 45 4.24 -13.49 10.20
N PHE A 46 3.91 -14.16 9.10
CA PHE A 46 3.10 -15.38 9.11
C PHE A 46 3.77 -16.52 9.91
N LEU A 47 5.10 -16.59 9.89
CA LEU A 47 5.91 -17.53 10.68
C LEU A 47 6.21 -17.03 12.11
N GLU A 48 5.50 -16.00 12.60
CA GLU A 48 5.69 -15.35 13.91
C GLU A 48 7.06 -14.69 14.14
N ASN A 49 7.85 -14.46 13.08
CA ASN A 49 9.09 -13.70 13.16
C ASN A 49 8.85 -12.21 12.92
N TYR A 50 8.61 -11.48 14.00
CA TYR A 50 8.31 -10.05 13.98
C TYR A 50 9.56 -9.14 13.94
N SER A 51 10.77 -9.70 13.87
CA SER A 51 12.03 -8.93 13.95
C SER A 51 12.19 -7.88 12.85
N LEU A 52 11.54 -8.09 11.70
CA LEU A 52 11.60 -7.22 10.53
C LEU A 52 10.57 -6.08 10.55
N ILE A 53 9.56 -6.13 11.43
CA ILE A 53 8.51 -5.10 11.51
C ILE A 53 9.09 -3.71 11.81
N ARG A 54 10.17 -3.64 12.59
CA ARG A 54 10.86 -2.38 12.93
C ARG A 54 11.29 -1.57 11.70
N TYR A 55 11.49 -2.23 10.55
CA TYR A 55 11.91 -1.60 9.30
C TYR A 55 10.74 -1.19 8.41
N ALA A 56 9.50 -1.57 8.74
CA ALA A 56 8.33 -1.39 7.88
C ALA A 56 8.12 0.08 7.46
N LYS A 57 8.28 1.02 8.39
CA LYS A 57 8.12 2.47 8.12
C LYS A 57 9.18 3.02 7.16
N ILE A 58 10.43 2.58 7.31
CA ILE A 58 11.52 2.99 6.40
C ILE A 58 11.29 2.37 5.03
N LEU A 59 10.89 1.10 4.99
CA LEU A 59 10.60 0.39 3.74
C LEU A 59 9.43 1.03 2.98
N GLU A 60 8.42 1.52 3.68
CA GLU A 60 7.27 2.21 3.07
C GLU A 60 7.70 3.50 2.37
N ALA A 61 8.55 4.29 3.02
CA ALA A 61 9.11 5.48 2.39
C ALA A 61 9.96 5.13 1.15
N ILE A 62 10.83 4.12 1.25
CA ILE A 62 11.63 3.62 0.13
C ILE A 62 10.72 3.15 -1.01
N TYR A 63 9.64 2.45 -0.69
CA TYR A 63 8.66 1.97 -1.67
C TYR A 63 8.01 3.12 -2.42
N ILE A 64 7.51 4.14 -1.73
CA ILE A 64 6.92 5.33 -2.38
C ILE A 64 7.97 6.04 -3.24
N CYS A 65 9.20 6.23 -2.73
CA CYS A 65 10.29 6.86 -3.47
C CYS A 65 10.70 6.06 -4.71
N SER A 66 10.56 4.72 -4.71
CA SER A 66 10.88 3.89 -5.87
C SER A 66 10.02 4.21 -7.11
N TYR A 67 8.85 4.84 -6.94
CA TYR A 67 8.03 5.31 -8.06
C TYR A 67 8.62 6.51 -8.78
N LEU A 68 9.57 7.24 -8.18
CA LEU A 68 10.21 8.40 -8.82
C LEU A 68 10.86 8.04 -10.15
N PHE A 69 11.45 6.84 -10.27
CA PHE A 69 12.06 6.38 -11.52
C PHE A 69 11.06 6.33 -12.68
N ILE A 70 9.84 5.82 -12.42
CA ILE A 70 8.77 5.75 -13.42
C ILE A 70 8.22 7.15 -13.70
N ILE A 71 7.98 7.93 -12.63
CA ILE A 71 7.41 9.27 -12.72
C ILE A 71 8.28 10.17 -13.59
N ILE A 72 9.60 10.18 -13.37
CA ILE A 72 10.55 10.98 -14.14
C ILE A 72 10.63 10.47 -15.57
N LYS A 73 10.72 9.14 -15.78
CA LYS A 73 10.88 8.55 -17.12
C LYS A 73 9.70 8.82 -18.05
N TYR A 74 8.48 8.80 -17.50
CA TYR A 74 7.24 8.94 -18.27
C TYR A 74 6.51 10.25 -17.97
N GLU A 75 7.20 11.22 -17.35
CA GLU A 75 6.71 12.57 -17.07
C GLU A 75 5.35 12.58 -16.36
N GLN A 76 5.12 11.63 -15.45
CA GLN A 76 3.86 11.45 -14.73
C GLN A 76 3.71 12.42 -13.54
N TYR A 77 4.16 13.66 -13.69
CA TYR A 77 4.20 14.65 -12.61
C TYR A 77 2.81 15.00 -12.08
N THR A 78 1.83 15.23 -12.96
CA THR A 78 0.45 15.51 -12.56
C THR A 78 -0.16 14.34 -11.80
N SER A 79 0.03 13.11 -12.30
CA SER A 79 -0.39 11.88 -11.63
C SER A 79 0.25 11.75 -10.25
N ALA A 80 1.54 12.07 -10.12
CA ALA A 80 2.28 12.03 -8.87
C ALA A 80 1.79 13.08 -7.86
N ILE A 81 1.50 14.31 -8.30
CA ILE A 81 0.96 15.38 -7.44
C ILE A 81 -0.43 14.99 -6.92
N ILE A 82 -1.32 14.51 -7.79
CA ILE A 82 -2.65 14.04 -7.39
C ILE A 82 -2.53 12.88 -6.40
N GLY A 83 -1.67 11.90 -6.69
CA GLY A 83 -1.42 10.79 -5.78
C GLY A 83 -0.84 11.25 -4.44
N ALA A 84 0.07 12.23 -4.43
CA ALA A 84 0.64 12.77 -3.20
C ALA A 84 -0.40 13.46 -2.31
N ILE A 85 -1.40 14.15 -2.91
CA ILE A 85 -2.55 14.68 -2.17
C ILE A 85 -3.30 13.55 -1.46
N PHE A 86 -3.52 12.41 -2.12
CA PHE A 86 -4.14 11.25 -1.48
C PHE A 86 -3.29 10.65 -0.37
N ILE A 87 -1.96 10.59 -0.52
CA ILE A 87 -1.06 10.19 0.57
C ILE A 87 -1.22 11.12 1.77
N LEU A 88 -1.27 12.43 1.55
CA LEU A 88 -1.44 13.42 2.62
C LEU A 88 -2.77 13.24 3.34
N ILE A 89 -3.87 13.13 2.60
CA ILE A 89 -5.21 12.90 3.17
C ILE A 89 -5.21 11.61 3.99
N GLY A 90 -4.73 10.50 3.43
CA GLY A 90 -4.70 9.21 4.13
C GLY A 90 -3.83 9.23 5.39
N SER A 91 -2.65 9.84 5.30
CA SER A 91 -1.74 10.00 6.44
C SER A 91 -2.36 10.87 7.55
N MET A 92 -3.09 11.92 7.19
CA MET A 92 -3.82 12.75 8.15
C MET A 92 -4.95 11.98 8.82
N SER A 93 -5.72 11.20 8.06
CA SER A 93 -6.75 10.31 8.61
C SER A 93 -6.19 9.34 9.64
N ASN A 94 -5.06 8.68 9.33
CA ASN A 94 -4.40 7.76 10.26
C ASN A 94 -3.89 8.50 11.51
N LYS A 95 -3.27 9.67 11.35
CA LYS A 95 -2.81 10.48 12.49
C LYS A 95 -3.96 10.92 13.41
N ILE A 96 -5.12 11.28 12.84
CA ILE A 96 -6.31 11.64 13.63
C ILE A 96 -6.77 10.41 14.42
N ALA A 97 -6.90 9.25 13.78
CA ALA A 97 -7.30 8.01 14.43
C ALA A 97 -6.37 7.65 15.60
N ILE A 98 -5.06 7.75 15.39
CA ILE A 98 -4.04 7.50 16.42
C ILE A 98 -4.15 8.53 17.56
N GLY A 99 -4.27 9.82 17.21
CA GLY A 99 -4.30 10.91 18.18
C GLY A 99 -5.49 10.84 19.13
N VAL A 100 -6.69 10.54 18.63
CA VAL A 100 -7.89 10.45 19.48
C VAL A 100 -7.94 9.17 20.32
N ASN A 101 -7.13 8.15 19.98
CA ASN A 101 -7.01 6.88 20.68
C ASN A 101 -5.71 6.79 21.50
N ASN A 102 -5.32 7.89 22.17
CA ASN A 102 -4.18 7.95 23.10
C ASN A 102 -2.83 7.53 22.47
N GLY A 103 -2.61 7.87 21.21
CA GLY A 103 -1.37 7.54 20.50
C GLY A 103 -1.30 6.09 20.02
N ARG A 104 -2.41 5.36 20.02
CA ARG A 104 -2.50 3.97 19.53
C ARG A 104 -3.44 3.85 18.35
N MET A 105 -3.18 2.90 17.47
CA MET A 105 -4.03 2.55 16.32
C MET A 105 -4.87 1.31 16.68
N PRO A 106 -6.18 1.45 16.92
CA PRO A 106 -7.06 0.30 17.13
C PRO A 106 -7.19 -0.56 15.86
N VAL A 107 -7.19 -1.88 16.04
CA VAL A 107 -7.25 -2.87 14.96
C VAL A 107 -8.37 -3.87 15.21
N PHE A 108 -9.11 -4.20 14.16
CA PHE A 108 -10.25 -5.13 14.20
C PHE A 108 -10.02 -6.35 13.30
N PRO A 109 -9.14 -7.29 13.71
CA PRO A 109 -8.90 -8.53 12.97
C PRO A 109 -10.15 -9.43 12.91
N THR A 110 -10.40 -9.96 11.72
CA THR A 110 -11.43 -10.95 11.40
C THR A 110 -10.85 -12.04 10.49
N LEU A 111 -10.67 -11.76 9.20
CA LEU A 111 -10.04 -12.66 8.25
C LEU A 111 -8.60 -13.00 8.62
N SER A 112 -7.84 -12.05 9.16
CA SER A 112 -6.46 -12.25 9.59
C SER A 112 -6.36 -13.24 10.76
N TYR A 113 -7.40 -13.39 11.58
CA TYR A 113 -7.47 -14.46 12.57
C TYR A 113 -7.82 -15.80 11.93
N PHE A 114 -8.71 -15.81 10.94
CA PHE A 114 -9.10 -17.01 10.23
C PHE A 114 -7.95 -17.64 9.44
N THR A 115 -7.11 -16.82 8.79
CA THR A 115 -5.93 -17.28 8.04
C THR A 115 -4.76 -17.67 8.93
N GLY A 116 -4.81 -17.32 10.23
CA GLY A 116 -3.69 -17.49 11.16
C GLY A 116 -2.60 -16.43 11.04
N TYR A 117 -2.78 -15.40 10.19
CA TYR A 117 -1.83 -14.30 10.04
C TYR A 117 -1.68 -13.46 11.32
N ALA A 118 -2.80 -13.16 11.98
CA ALA A 118 -2.82 -12.52 13.29
C ALA A 118 -3.26 -13.54 14.35
N LYS A 119 -2.69 -13.44 15.55
CA LYS A 119 -3.13 -14.17 16.74
C LYS A 119 -3.46 -13.17 17.86
N PRO A 120 -4.31 -13.51 18.83
CA PRO A 120 -4.69 -12.59 19.91
C PRO A 120 -3.49 -11.96 20.64
N TYR A 121 -2.38 -12.70 20.78
CA TYR A 121 -1.15 -12.25 21.44
C TYR A 121 -0.16 -11.54 20.50
N SER A 122 -0.39 -11.53 19.19
CA SER A 122 0.54 -10.92 18.22
C SER A 122 0.69 -9.41 18.47
N PHE A 123 -0.39 -8.71 18.80
CA PHE A 123 -0.37 -7.27 19.11
C PHE A 123 0.39 -6.94 20.39
N VAL A 124 0.47 -7.88 21.34
CA VAL A 124 1.26 -7.73 22.57
C VAL A 124 2.74 -7.98 22.30
N LYS A 125 3.08 -8.99 21.48
CA LYS A 125 4.47 -9.35 21.13
C LYS A 125 5.21 -8.25 20.36
N VAL A 126 4.52 -7.53 19.48
CA VAL A 126 5.15 -6.58 18.54
C VAL A 126 5.49 -5.23 19.20
N ASN A 127 4.90 -4.93 20.38
CA ASN A 127 5.08 -3.67 21.13
C ASN A 127 5.11 -2.41 20.23
N ASP A 128 4.13 -2.31 19.34
CA ASP A 128 3.99 -1.23 18.36
C ASP A 128 2.75 -0.37 18.66
N ILE A 129 2.46 0.63 17.84
CA ILE A 129 1.32 1.52 17.98
C ILE A 129 -0.03 0.80 17.91
N HIS A 130 -0.08 -0.39 17.32
CA HIS A 130 -1.30 -1.15 17.07
C HIS A 130 -1.83 -1.86 18.33
N ILE A 131 -3.11 -1.69 18.64
CA ILE A 131 -3.80 -2.36 19.76
C ILE A 131 -5.12 -2.98 19.28
N LEU A 132 -5.63 -3.98 20.01
CA LEU A 132 -6.96 -4.51 19.71
C LEU A 132 -8.05 -3.48 20.00
N GLY A 133 -8.91 -3.23 19.02
CA GLY A 133 -10.03 -2.32 19.13
C GLY A 133 -11.17 -2.90 19.96
N GLY A 134 -11.82 -2.04 20.75
CA GLY A 134 -12.95 -2.39 21.61
C GLY A 134 -14.05 -1.31 21.63
N SER A 135 -14.98 -1.40 22.58
CA SER A 135 -16.08 -0.43 22.75
C SER A 135 -15.62 0.99 23.05
N SER A 136 -14.41 1.16 23.61
CA SER A 136 -13.79 2.46 23.90
C SER A 136 -13.14 3.13 22.68
N THR A 137 -13.15 2.48 21.51
CA THR A 137 -12.51 2.99 20.29
C THR A 137 -13.21 4.23 19.77
N LYS A 138 -12.47 5.33 19.62
CA LYS A 138 -12.96 6.57 19.00
C LYS A 138 -12.68 6.57 17.51
N PHE A 139 -13.59 7.13 16.73
CA PHE A 139 -13.51 7.21 15.26
C PHE A 139 -13.15 5.88 14.59
N LYS A 140 -13.85 4.80 14.99
CA LYS A 140 -13.63 3.44 14.48
C LYS A 140 -13.53 3.36 12.95
N PHE A 141 -14.31 4.15 12.22
CA PHE A 141 -14.28 4.15 10.74
C PHE A 141 -12.94 4.63 10.13
N LEU A 142 -12.11 5.33 10.89
CA LEU A 142 -10.75 5.75 10.50
C LEU A 142 -9.65 4.80 10.98
N THR A 143 -10.00 3.79 11.78
CA THR A 143 -9.06 2.80 12.33
C THR A 143 -8.90 1.60 11.40
N ASP A 144 -8.07 0.62 11.77
CA ASP A 144 -7.79 -0.55 10.93
C ASP A 144 -8.94 -1.56 10.99
N ILE A 145 -9.92 -1.36 10.10
CA ILE A 145 -11.16 -2.16 10.03
C ILE A 145 -11.25 -3.02 8.76
N ILE A 146 -10.39 -2.76 7.76
CA ILE A 146 -10.44 -3.42 6.46
C ILE A 146 -9.44 -4.56 6.49
N ASP A 147 -9.91 -5.72 6.94
CA ASP A 147 -9.11 -6.93 7.00
C ASP A 147 -9.23 -7.72 5.69
N VAL A 148 -8.09 -7.98 5.04
CA VAL A 148 -8.02 -8.79 3.81
C VAL A 148 -7.40 -10.17 4.04
N GLY A 149 -7.22 -10.59 5.29
CA GLY A 149 -6.71 -11.90 5.68
C GLY A 149 -5.21 -11.99 5.91
N TYR A 150 -4.43 -11.03 5.40
CA TYR A 150 -2.97 -10.95 5.63
C TYR A 150 -2.50 -9.51 5.84
N SER A 151 -3.46 -8.60 5.98
CA SER A 151 -3.24 -7.19 6.25
C SER A 151 -4.54 -6.63 6.78
N ILE A 152 -4.46 -5.72 7.75
CA ILE A 152 -5.60 -4.99 8.28
C ILE A 152 -5.29 -3.53 8.03
N MET A 153 -6.21 -2.83 7.37
CA MET A 153 -5.96 -1.51 6.82
C MET A 153 -7.04 -0.54 7.28
N SER A 154 -6.64 0.72 7.40
CA SER A 154 -7.57 1.83 7.55
C SER A 154 -8.07 2.34 6.20
N ILE A 155 -9.04 3.25 6.24
CA ILE A 155 -9.44 4.04 5.08
C ILE A 155 -8.29 4.96 4.61
N GLY A 156 -7.43 5.39 5.54
CA GLY A 156 -6.25 6.18 5.23
C GLY A 156 -5.24 5.41 4.39
N ASP A 157 -5.05 4.12 4.68
CA ASP A 157 -4.17 3.25 3.89
C ASP A 157 -4.71 3.03 2.48
N ILE A 158 -6.04 2.99 2.30
CA ILE A 158 -6.66 2.97 0.97
C ILE A 158 -6.30 4.24 0.19
N PHE A 159 -6.41 5.42 0.83
CA PHE A 159 -6.02 6.68 0.19
C PHE A 159 -4.54 6.68 -0.20
N ILE A 160 -3.63 6.22 0.67
CA ILE A 160 -2.21 6.10 0.35
C ILE A 160 -2.01 5.17 -0.86
N ARG A 161 -2.70 4.03 -0.90
CA ARG A 161 -2.66 3.08 -2.03
C ARG A 161 -3.13 3.70 -3.35
N LEU A 162 -4.03 4.68 -3.34
CA LEU A 162 -4.45 5.37 -4.57
C LEU A 162 -3.27 6.03 -5.31
N PHE A 163 -2.22 6.48 -4.62
CA PHE A 163 -1.00 6.98 -5.27
C PHE A 163 -0.41 5.92 -6.23
N VAL A 164 -0.24 4.69 -5.72
CA VAL A 164 0.30 3.57 -6.50
C VAL A 164 -0.59 3.30 -7.72
N PHE A 165 -1.90 3.22 -7.50
CA PHE A 165 -2.85 2.96 -8.58
C PHE A 165 -2.77 4.02 -9.68
N ILE A 166 -2.84 5.31 -9.30
CA ILE A 166 -2.85 6.44 -10.22
C ILE A 166 -1.56 6.46 -11.05
N VAL A 167 -0.40 6.32 -10.40
CA VAL A 167 0.90 6.37 -11.09
C VAL A 167 1.05 5.21 -12.07
N ILE A 168 0.79 3.97 -11.67
CA ILE A 168 0.93 2.80 -12.55
C ILE A 168 -0.07 2.86 -13.70
N PHE A 169 -1.35 3.09 -13.41
CA PHE A 169 -2.40 3.11 -14.43
C PHE A 169 -2.13 4.19 -15.48
N ASN A 170 -1.81 5.43 -15.05
CA ASN A 170 -1.55 6.52 -15.99
C ASN A 170 -0.23 6.33 -16.75
N THR A 171 0.79 5.71 -16.14
CA THR A 171 2.00 5.32 -16.87
C THR A 171 1.67 4.35 -18.01
N ILE A 172 0.90 3.29 -17.74
CA ILE A 172 0.53 2.31 -18.76
C ILE A 172 -0.27 2.99 -19.88
N LYS A 173 -1.26 3.81 -19.51
CA LYS A 173 -2.05 4.60 -20.46
C LYS A 173 -1.16 5.47 -21.34
N HIS A 174 -0.21 6.19 -20.75
CA HIS A 174 0.71 7.07 -21.46
C HIS A 174 1.59 6.30 -22.46
N ILE A 175 2.19 5.18 -22.05
CA ILE A 175 3.01 4.34 -22.95
C ILE A 175 2.19 3.85 -24.15
N ASN A 176 0.94 3.44 -23.92
CA ASN A 176 0.05 2.98 -24.99
C ASN A 176 -0.33 4.10 -25.96
N ASN A 177 -0.61 5.30 -25.45
CA ASN A 177 -0.91 6.47 -26.29
C ASN A 177 0.28 6.89 -27.16
N ILE A 178 1.51 6.80 -26.65
CA ILE A 178 2.71 7.06 -27.47
C ILE A 178 2.84 6.00 -28.57
N LYS A 179 2.56 4.73 -28.27
CA LYS A 179 2.64 3.64 -29.25
C LYS A 179 1.63 3.83 -30.37
N SER A 180 0.40 4.25 -30.07
CA SER A 180 -0.63 4.49 -31.10
C SER A 180 -0.31 5.66 -32.04
N ILE A 181 0.51 6.62 -31.61
CA ILE A 181 0.93 7.76 -32.45
C ILE A 181 2.09 7.38 -33.39
N LYS A 182 2.85 6.34 -33.06
CA LYS A 182 4.03 5.88 -33.82
C LYS A 182 3.72 4.81 -34.88
N ILE A 183 2.45 4.45 -35.05
CA ILE A 183 1.93 3.52 -36.07
C ILE A 183 1.24 4.38 -37.13
#